data_AF-A0A2E4E270-F1
#
_entry.id   AF-A0A2E4E270-F1
#
_cell.length_a   1.000
_cell.length_b   1.000
_cell.length_c   1.000
_cell.angle_alpha   90.00
_cell.angle_beta   90.00
_cell.angle_gamma   90.00
#
_symmetry.space_group_name_H-M   'P 1'
#
loop_
_entity.id
_entity.type
_entity.pdbx_description
1 polymer ?
#
loop_
_entity_poly.entity_id
_entity_poly.type
_entity_poly.pdbx_seq_one_letter_code
_entity_poly.pdbx_strand_id
1 'polypeptide(L)'
;MFDRLGFILATASINGVHLGVQIVTFILTISAGFLIREHIKFKQSYSLVFFILLYITAIHTWPIIMSTSNAMRQGLSMSFIFLAFVAGSRGKIFWLAVFSILATLTHNSGIVLSSVVIFSYIVKNLLDNYSPASKKFLNFIIGMLLLIMSFFFIKIAGLNEIGRPSKIIGGDFRGAFVFIGTLYIILSFFYKSILSNSFNLSLYYFSFVAPSLLLNELNWEYERLGMMMLIPYILSYGVLLKRFSYQIYLILIFLLLFFLTIATGMFASLK
;
A
#
# COMPACT_ATOMS: atom_id res chain seq x y z
N MET A 1 -12.44 18.12 8.81
CA MET A 1 -13.65 17.49 8.24
C MET A 1 -13.30 16.12 7.67
N PHE A 2 -12.20 16.04 6.90
CA PHE A 2 -11.42 14.81 6.71
C PHE A 2 -11.04 14.21 8.09
N ASP A 3 -10.84 12.89 8.17
CA ASP A 3 -10.61 12.07 9.37
C ASP A 3 -11.82 11.74 10.26
N ARG A 4 -12.92 12.49 10.17
CA ARG A 4 -14.07 12.33 11.08
C ARG A 4 -14.79 10.99 10.89
N LEU A 5 -14.93 10.55 9.64
CA LEU A 5 -15.60 9.28 9.32
C LEU A 5 -14.80 8.08 9.82
N GLY A 6 -13.48 8.09 9.61
CA GLY A 6 -12.59 7.05 10.13
C GLY A 6 -12.59 6.99 11.66
N PHE A 7 -12.63 8.15 12.32
CA PHE A 7 -12.73 8.21 13.78
C PHE A 7 -14.06 7.63 14.30
N ILE A 8 -15.20 8.02 13.73
CA ILE A 8 -16.52 7.51 14.12
C ILE A 8 -16.58 5.99 13.97
N LEU A 9 -16.12 5.46 12.83
CA LEU A 9 -16.14 4.01 12.60
C LEU A 9 -15.21 3.25 13.53
N ALA A 10 -13.98 3.74 13.74
CA ALA A 10 -12.99 3.04 14.56
C ALA A 10 -13.29 3.10 16.07
N THR A 11 -14.03 4.12 16.53
CA THR A 11 -14.37 4.32 17.96
C THR A 11 -15.79 3.90 18.33
N ALA A 12 -16.58 3.41 17.35
CA ALA A 12 -17.93 2.94 17.58
C ALA A 12 -17.97 1.87 18.68
N SER A 13 -18.73 2.12 19.74
CA SER A 13 -18.97 1.17 20.80
C SER A 13 -20.46 1.16 21.17
N ILE A 14 -21.00 -0.03 21.42
CA ILE A 14 -22.37 -0.23 21.88
C ILE A 14 -22.28 -1.05 23.17
N ASN A 15 -22.86 -0.54 24.26
CA ASN A 15 -22.88 -1.20 25.58
C ASN A 15 -21.48 -1.64 26.07
N GLY A 16 -20.44 -0.84 25.82
CA GLY A 16 -19.06 -1.15 26.22
C GLY A 16 -18.31 -2.12 25.30
N VAL A 17 -18.97 -2.69 24.28
CA VAL A 17 -18.31 -3.51 23.26
C VAL A 17 -17.75 -2.60 22.16
N HIS A 18 -16.44 -2.64 21.93
CA HIS A 18 -15.75 -1.87 20.89
C HIS A 18 -15.97 -2.47 19.48
N LEU A 19 -17.20 -2.35 18.97
CA LEU A 19 -17.60 -2.85 17.64
C LEU A 19 -16.78 -2.25 16.49
N GLY A 20 -16.29 -1.01 16.63
CA GLY A 20 -15.47 -0.34 15.63
C GLY A 20 -14.21 -1.12 15.25
N VAL A 21 -13.57 -1.76 16.23
CA VAL A 21 -12.37 -2.60 16.00
C VAL A 21 -12.73 -3.80 15.11
N GLN A 22 -13.84 -4.46 15.39
CA GLN A 22 -14.31 -5.62 14.63
C GLN A 22 -14.71 -5.23 13.20
N ILE A 23 -15.36 -4.07 13.01
CA ILE A 23 -15.74 -3.56 11.69
C ILE A 23 -14.49 -3.25 10.85
N VAL A 24 -13.52 -2.54 11.42
CA VAL A 24 -12.27 -2.19 10.72
C VAL A 24 -11.50 -3.44 10.32
N THR A 25 -11.30 -4.36 11.26
CA THR A 25 -10.57 -5.62 11.00
C THR A 25 -11.29 -6.48 9.96
N PHE A 26 -12.62 -6.56 10.00
CA PHE A 26 -13.42 -7.26 8.99
C PHE A 26 -13.25 -6.67 7.59
N ILE A 27 -13.38 -5.34 7.45
CA ILE A 27 -13.23 -4.64 6.16
C ILE A 27 -11.80 -4.80 5.61
N LEU A 28 -10.79 -4.68 6.48
CA LEU A 28 -9.39 -4.84 6.08
C LEU A 28 -9.09 -6.27 5.61
N THR A 29 -9.58 -7.26 6.35
CA THR A 29 -9.41 -8.68 6.00
C THR A 29 -10.06 -8.98 4.64
N ILE A 30 -11.29 -8.52 4.42
CA ILE A 30 -12.00 -8.71 3.14
C ILE A 30 -11.29 -8.01 1.98
N SER A 31 -10.89 -6.75 2.16
CA SER A 31 -10.24 -5.98 1.09
C SER A 31 -8.88 -6.57 0.70
N ALA A 32 -8.09 -7.04 1.68
CA ALA A 32 -6.85 -7.77 1.44
C ALA A 32 -7.09 -9.08 0.68
N GLY A 33 -8.14 -9.83 1.06
CA GLY A 33 -8.54 -11.05 0.34
C GLY A 33 -8.90 -10.79 -1.11
N PHE A 34 -9.65 -9.73 -1.40
CA PHE A 34 -9.94 -9.32 -2.78
C PHE A 34 -8.68 -8.96 -3.57
N LEU A 35 -7.75 -8.21 -2.96
CA LEU A 35 -6.50 -7.81 -3.60
C LEU A 35 -5.62 -9.02 -3.96
N ILE A 36 -5.44 -9.95 -3.01
CA ILE A 36 -4.65 -11.18 -3.19
C ILE A 36 -5.31 -12.05 -4.28
N ARG A 37 -6.63 -12.24 -4.22
CA ARG A 37 -7.36 -13.04 -5.21
C ARG A 37 -7.21 -12.49 -6.62
N GLU A 38 -7.32 -11.18 -6.78
CA GLU A 38 -7.21 -10.53 -8.09
C GLU A 38 -5.82 -10.77 -8.70
N HIS A 39 -4.76 -10.65 -7.90
CA HIS A 39 -3.38 -10.86 -8.37
C HIS A 39 -3.08 -12.32 -8.73
N ILE A 40 -3.55 -13.27 -7.92
CA ILE A 40 -3.37 -14.70 -8.21
C ILE A 40 -4.11 -15.08 -9.50
N LYS A 41 -5.32 -14.53 -9.71
CA LYS A 41 -6.10 -14.73 -10.95
C LYS A 41 -5.41 -14.09 -12.16
N PHE A 42 -4.88 -12.89 -12.01
CA PHE A 42 -4.11 -12.22 -13.07
C PHE A 42 -2.92 -13.07 -13.52
N LYS A 43 -2.27 -13.77 -12.59
CA LYS A 43 -1.17 -14.72 -12.87
C LYS A 43 -1.61 -16.12 -13.28
N GLN A 44 -2.91 -16.35 -13.51
CA GLN A 44 -3.50 -17.65 -13.83
C GLN A 44 -3.06 -18.76 -12.85
N SER A 45 -2.68 -18.41 -11.63
CA SER A 45 -2.10 -19.31 -10.63
C SER A 45 -3.12 -19.73 -9.58
N TYR A 46 -4.40 -19.49 -9.87
CA TYR A 46 -5.48 -19.65 -8.90
C TYR A 46 -5.76 -21.12 -8.61
N SER A 47 -5.66 -21.46 -7.33
CA SER A 47 -6.21 -22.65 -6.70
C SER A 47 -6.91 -22.19 -5.43
N LEU A 48 -8.08 -22.76 -5.12
CA LEU A 48 -8.83 -22.40 -3.92
C LEU A 48 -8.00 -22.66 -2.65
N VAL A 49 -7.33 -23.82 -2.58
CA VAL A 49 -6.48 -24.21 -1.46
C VAL A 49 -5.32 -23.24 -1.29
N PHE A 50 -4.66 -22.89 -2.40
CA PHE A 50 -3.55 -21.94 -2.39
C PHE A 50 -3.99 -20.54 -1.92
N PHE A 51 -5.15 -20.08 -2.40
CA PHE A 51 -5.72 -18.81 -1.97
C PHE A 51 -6.06 -18.80 -0.48
N ILE A 52 -6.72 -19.85 0.04
CA ILE A 52 -7.09 -19.95 1.45
C ILE A 52 -5.83 -19.95 2.33
N LEU A 53 -4.80 -20.72 1.97
CA LEU A 53 -3.53 -20.74 2.69
C LEU A 53 -2.90 -19.35 2.77
N LEU A 54 -2.74 -18.68 1.62
CA LEU A 54 -2.16 -17.34 1.56
C LEU A 54 -3.00 -16.32 2.33
N TYR A 55 -4.32 -16.41 2.20
CA TYR A 55 -5.24 -15.51 2.88
C TYR A 55 -5.12 -15.64 4.40
N ILE A 56 -5.12 -16.87 4.94
CA ILE A 56 -4.95 -17.11 6.37
C ILE A 56 -3.58 -16.61 6.84
N THR A 57 -2.51 -16.85 6.09
CA THR A 57 -1.19 -16.32 6.49
C THR A 57 -1.18 -14.79 6.48
N ALA A 58 -1.73 -14.16 5.43
CA ALA A 58 -1.70 -12.71 5.27
C ALA A 58 -2.48 -12.00 6.37
N ILE A 59 -3.67 -12.48 6.74
CA ILE A 59 -4.48 -11.83 7.78
C ILE A 59 -3.81 -11.87 9.16
N HIS A 60 -2.88 -12.82 9.38
CA HIS A 60 -2.08 -12.92 10.59
C HIS A 60 -0.73 -12.19 10.49
N THR A 61 -0.50 -11.45 9.41
CA THR A 61 0.70 -10.62 9.24
C THR A 61 0.41 -9.15 9.50
N TRP A 62 1.42 -8.43 9.95
CA TRP A 62 1.49 -7.00 9.74
C TRP A 62 1.54 -6.71 8.23
N PRO A 63 0.83 -5.70 7.70
CA PRO A 63 0.07 -4.64 8.39
C PRO A 63 -1.40 -4.96 8.66
N ILE A 64 -1.89 -6.19 8.44
CA ILE A 64 -3.32 -6.50 8.63
C ILE A 64 -3.68 -6.55 10.12
N ILE A 65 -2.81 -7.11 10.95
CA ILE A 65 -2.92 -6.97 12.41
C ILE A 65 -2.38 -5.59 12.81
N MET A 66 -3.23 -4.78 13.46
CA MET A 66 -2.88 -3.43 13.93
C MET A 66 -3.35 -3.22 15.37
N SER A 67 -2.61 -2.41 16.12
CA SER A 67 -2.97 -2.01 17.49
C SER A 67 -4.14 -1.01 17.50
N THR A 68 -4.86 -0.95 18.62
CA THR A 68 -6.03 -0.08 18.78
C THR A 68 -5.62 1.39 18.86
N SER A 69 -6.01 2.21 17.86
CA SER A 69 -6.18 3.68 17.88
C SER A 69 -6.03 4.27 16.46
N ASN A 70 -4.94 4.98 16.20
CA ASN A 70 -4.59 5.61 14.92
C ASN A 70 -4.30 4.58 13.83
N ALA A 71 -3.69 3.45 14.20
CA ALA A 71 -3.41 2.39 13.26
C ALA A 71 -4.72 1.85 12.63
N MET A 72 -5.82 1.74 13.41
CA MET A 72 -7.11 1.29 12.87
C MET A 72 -7.69 2.24 11.81
N ARG A 73 -7.59 3.55 12.00
CA ARG A 73 -8.06 4.54 11.00
C ARG A 73 -7.26 4.43 9.70
N GLN A 74 -5.95 4.27 9.85
CA GLN A 74 -5.04 3.96 8.75
C GLN A 74 -5.39 2.63 8.06
N GLY A 75 -5.71 1.56 8.81
CA GLY A 75 -6.13 0.27 8.28
C GLY A 75 -7.43 0.37 7.46
N LEU A 76 -8.37 1.21 7.86
CA LEU A 76 -9.59 1.44 7.11
C LEU A 76 -9.34 2.21 5.80
N SER A 77 -8.48 3.22 5.81
CA SER A 77 -8.03 3.91 4.59
C SER A 77 -7.28 2.96 3.64
N MET A 78 -6.38 2.15 4.18
CA MET A 78 -5.66 1.10 3.46
C MET A 78 -6.62 0.10 2.79
N SER A 79 -7.69 -0.29 3.48
CA SER A 79 -8.71 -1.19 2.94
C SER A 79 -9.36 -0.63 1.68
N PHE A 80 -9.71 0.67 1.70
CA PHE A 80 -10.29 1.33 0.54
C PHE A 80 -9.28 1.52 -0.59
N ILE A 81 -8.01 1.78 -0.29
CA ILE A 81 -6.94 1.78 -1.30
C ILE A 81 -6.77 0.41 -1.96
N PHE A 82 -6.86 -0.68 -1.20
CA PHE A 82 -6.83 -2.05 -1.74
C PHE A 82 -8.00 -2.32 -2.69
N LEU A 83 -9.20 -1.88 -2.34
CA LEU A 83 -10.37 -1.97 -3.22
C LEU A 83 -10.22 -1.06 -4.46
N ALA A 84 -9.62 0.12 -4.31
CA ALA A 84 -9.29 1.01 -5.42
C ALA A 84 -8.30 0.36 -6.40
N PHE A 85 -7.29 -0.36 -5.90
CA PHE A 85 -6.38 -1.16 -6.73
C PHE A 85 -7.10 -2.26 -7.49
N VAL A 86 -8.00 -2.99 -6.85
CA VAL A 86 -8.80 -4.03 -7.52
C VAL A 86 -9.69 -3.41 -8.59
N ALA A 87 -10.36 -2.29 -8.30
CA ALA A 87 -11.20 -1.58 -9.27
C ALA A 87 -10.37 -1.05 -10.46
N GLY A 88 -9.21 -0.47 -10.19
CA GLY A 88 -8.28 0.04 -11.19
C GLY A 88 -7.71 -1.05 -12.10
N SER A 89 -7.37 -2.21 -11.54
CA SER A 89 -6.92 -3.38 -12.31
C SER A 89 -8.01 -3.93 -13.23
N ARG A 90 -9.29 -3.74 -12.88
CA ARG A 90 -10.45 -4.15 -13.69
C ARG A 90 -10.92 -3.05 -14.67
N GLY A 91 -10.26 -1.89 -14.70
CA GLY A 91 -10.66 -0.75 -15.52
C GLY A 91 -11.96 -0.07 -15.08
N LYS A 92 -12.45 -0.33 -13.86
CA LYS A 92 -13.71 0.24 -13.35
C LYS A 92 -13.46 1.60 -12.68
N ILE A 93 -13.46 2.66 -13.50
CA ILE A 93 -13.15 4.05 -13.08
C ILE A 93 -14.08 4.54 -11.95
N PHE A 94 -15.39 4.31 -12.08
CA PHE A 94 -16.36 4.77 -11.09
C PHE A 94 -16.04 4.23 -9.69
N TRP A 95 -15.81 2.93 -9.58
CA TRP A 95 -15.48 2.29 -8.31
C TRP A 95 -14.10 2.70 -7.78
N LEU A 96 -13.12 2.90 -8.67
CA LEU A 96 -11.82 3.46 -8.28
C LEU A 96 -11.98 4.85 -7.65
N ALA A 97 -12.78 5.72 -8.24
CA ALA A 97 -13.04 7.06 -7.71
C ALA A 97 -13.77 7.01 -6.36
N VAL A 98 -14.82 6.19 -6.24
CA VAL A 98 -15.58 6.02 -4.99
C VAL A 98 -14.67 5.53 -3.86
N PHE A 99 -13.89 4.46 -4.08
CA PHE A 99 -12.99 3.95 -3.05
C PHE A 99 -11.85 4.92 -2.72
N SER A 100 -11.35 5.67 -3.71
CA SER A 100 -10.35 6.71 -3.48
C SER A 100 -10.89 7.84 -2.59
N ILE A 101 -12.13 8.29 -2.80
CA ILE A 101 -12.78 9.29 -1.94
C ILE A 101 -13.01 8.75 -0.53
N LEU A 102 -13.46 7.50 -0.39
CA LEU A 102 -13.62 6.88 0.92
C LEU A 102 -12.26 6.76 1.66
N ALA A 103 -11.17 6.49 0.95
CA ALA A 103 -9.84 6.47 1.53
C ALA A 103 -9.42 7.84 2.10
N THR A 104 -9.74 8.95 1.42
CA THR A 104 -9.39 10.30 1.91
C THR A 104 -10.23 10.76 3.10
N LEU A 105 -11.49 10.33 3.17
CA LEU A 105 -12.38 10.68 4.28
C LEU A 105 -12.03 9.97 5.59
N THR A 106 -11.22 8.90 5.52
CA THR A 106 -11.01 7.97 6.62
C THR A 106 -9.66 8.14 7.31
N HIS A 107 -8.63 8.50 6.56
CA HIS A 107 -7.33 8.86 7.13
C HIS A 107 -6.60 9.91 6.28
N ASN A 108 -5.84 10.81 6.90
CA ASN A 108 -5.00 11.80 6.20
C ASN A 108 -4.04 11.17 5.18
N SER A 109 -3.45 10.00 5.50
CA SER A 109 -2.57 9.28 4.56
C SER A 109 -3.31 8.81 3.29
N GLY A 110 -4.64 8.68 3.38
CA GLY A 110 -5.49 8.32 2.27
C GLY A 110 -5.43 9.34 1.14
N ILE A 111 -5.21 10.63 1.44
CA ILE A 111 -5.06 11.70 0.43
C ILE A 111 -3.84 11.44 -0.45
N VAL A 112 -2.70 11.12 0.16
CA VAL A 112 -1.46 10.82 -0.56
C VAL A 112 -1.64 9.54 -1.38
N LEU A 113 -2.18 8.48 -0.80
CA LEU A 113 -2.35 7.22 -1.51
C LEU A 113 -3.38 7.34 -2.65
N SER A 114 -4.53 7.95 -2.41
CA SER A 114 -5.59 8.12 -3.41
C SER A 114 -5.12 8.98 -4.59
N SER A 115 -4.36 10.06 -4.31
CA SER A 115 -3.83 10.92 -5.36
C SER A 115 -2.84 10.16 -6.25
N VAL A 116 -1.96 9.34 -5.66
CA VAL A 116 -1.04 8.48 -6.42
C VAL A 116 -1.81 7.44 -7.25
N VAL A 117 -2.84 6.79 -6.69
CA VAL A 117 -3.65 5.80 -7.43
C VAL A 117 -4.36 6.44 -8.62
N ILE A 118 -5.07 7.55 -8.40
CA ILE A 118 -5.79 8.26 -9.47
C ILE A 118 -4.80 8.77 -10.53
N PHE A 119 -3.71 9.41 -10.09
CA PHE A 119 -2.68 9.91 -10.99
C PHE A 119 -2.09 8.79 -11.86
N SER A 120 -1.77 7.65 -11.26
CA SER A 120 -1.25 6.50 -12.01
C SER A 120 -2.23 5.98 -13.06
N TYR A 121 -3.53 5.98 -12.76
CA TYR A 121 -4.55 5.56 -13.72
C TYR A 121 -4.62 6.52 -14.91
N ILE A 122 -4.57 7.83 -14.64
CA ILE A 122 -4.56 8.88 -15.68
C ILE A 122 -3.31 8.73 -16.55
N VAL A 123 -2.12 8.65 -15.96
CA VAL A 123 -0.86 8.56 -16.71
C VAL A 123 -0.77 7.27 -17.52
N LYS A 124 -1.24 6.15 -16.97
CA LYS A 124 -1.34 4.89 -17.72
C LYS A 124 -2.11 5.11 -19.02
N ASN A 125 -3.30 5.70 -18.95
CA ASN A 125 -4.14 5.92 -20.13
C ASN A 125 -3.53 6.94 -21.12
N LEU A 126 -2.86 7.98 -20.62
CA LEU A 126 -2.16 8.95 -21.48
C LEU A 126 -0.98 8.32 -22.22
N LEU A 127 -0.23 7.44 -21.55
CA LEU A 127 0.98 6.82 -22.09
C LEU A 127 0.74 5.47 -22.77
N ASP A 128 -0.50 5.05 -22.98
CA ASP A 128 -0.78 3.74 -23.59
C ASP A 128 -0.40 3.67 -25.08
N ASN A 129 -0.46 4.79 -25.79
CA ASN A 129 -0.12 4.87 -27.23
C ASN A 129 1.36 5.11 -27.52
N TYR A 130 2.19 5.26 -26.48
CA TYR A 130 3.61 5.58 -26.62
C TYR A 130 4.47 4.33 -26.80
N SER A 131 5.61 4.48 -27.48
CA SER A 131 6.57 3.39 -27.63
C SER A 131 7.14 2.95 -26.26
N PRO A 132 7.52 1.66 -26.08
CA PRO A 132 8.01 1.18 -24.79
C PRO A 132 9.22 1.95 -24.24
N ALA A 133 10.13 2.41 -25.12
CA ALA A 133 11.30 3.19 -24.73
C ALA A 133 10.91 4.60 -24.25
N SER A 134 10.05 5.30 -24.99
CA SER A 134 9.56 6.63 -24.59
C SER A 134 8.73 6.56 -23.31
N LYS A 135 7.91 5.51 -23.14
CA LYS A 135 7.13 5.27 -21.91
C LYS A 135 8.04 5.13 -20.68
N LYS A 136 9.16 4.42 -20.77
CA LYS A 136 10.14 4.32 -19.67
C LYS A 136 10.71 5.69 -19.31
N PHE A 137 11.19 6.41 -20.32
CA PHE A 137 11.80 7.72 -20.13
C PHE A 137 10.83 8.75 -19.55
N LEU A 138 9.60 8.84 -20.09
CA LEU A 138 8.57 9.74 -19.61
C LEU A 138 8.15 9.41 -18.17
N ASN A 139 7.95 8.13 -17.85
CA ASN A 139 7.63 7.74 -16.47
C ASN A 139 8.75 8.10 -15.48
N PHE A 140 10.01 7.99 -15.90
CA PHE A 140 11.13 8.41 -15.08
C PHE A 140 11.15 9.93 -14.85
N ILE A 141 10.96 10.73 -15.90
CA ILE A 141 10.87 12.20 -15.77
C ILE A 141 9.71 12.61 -14.86
N ILE A 142 8.53 12.01 -15.06
CA ILE A 142 7.35 12.27 -14.23
C ILE A 142 7.63 11.90 -12.77
N GLY A 143 8.26 10.75 -12.52
CA GLY A 143 8.66 10.31 -11.18
C GLY A 143 9.61 11.30 -10.50
N MET A 144 10.65 11.75 -11.19
CA MET A 144 11.58 12.75 -10.67
C MET A 144 10.89 14.09 -10.39
N LEU A 145 10.01 14.53 -11.28
CA LEU A 145 9.21 15.74 -11.08
C LEU A 145 8.30 15.61 -9.85
N LEU A 146 7.64 14.46 -9.68
CA LEU A 146 6.82 14.20 -8.49
C LEU A 146 7.63 14.23 -7.19
N LEU A 147 8.85 13.67 -7.19
CA LEU A 147 9.74 13.74 -6.03
C LEU A 147 10.08 15.19 -5.66
N ILE A 148 10.45 16.00 -6.65
CA ILE A 148 10.79 17.42 -6.44
C ILE A 148 9.56 18.20 -5.94
N MET A 149 8.41 18.02 -6.59
CA MET A 149 7.16 18.71 -6.23
C MET A 149 6.68 18.32 -4.84
N SER A 150 6.72 17.03 -4.49
CA SER A 150 6.34 16.55 -3.15
C SER A 150 7.28 17.08 -2.08
N PHE A 151 8.60 17.12 -2.33
CA PHE A 151 9.57 17.69 -1.41
C PHE A 151 9.28 19.16 -1.09
N PHE A 152 9.09 19.99 -2.12
CA PHE A 152 8.77 21.40 -1.93
C PHE A 152 7.40 21.61 -1.30
N PHE A 153 6.39 20.81 -1.68
CA PHE A 153 5.05 20.89 -1.11
C PHE A 153 5.07 20.67 0.41
N ILE A 154 5.77 19.63 0.89
CA ILE A 154 5.88 19.33 2.32
C ILE A 154 6.60 20.47 3.05
N LYS A 155 7.69 20.99 2.47
CA LYS A 155 8.48 22.08 3.04
C LYS A 155 7.68 23.39 3.16
N ILE A 156 6.89 23.73 2.14
CA ILE A 156 6.04 24.94 2.12
C ILE A 156 4.83 24.78 3.06
N ALA A 157 4.25 23.58 3.12
CA ALA A 157 3.11 23.29 4.00
C ALA A 157 3.47 23.37 5.50
N GLY A 158 4.76 23.50 5.85
CA GLY A 158 5.19 23.66 7.23
C GLY A 158 4.94 22.42 8.09
N LEU A 159 4.86 21.24 7.48
CA LEU A 159 4.57 19.97 8.16
C LEU A 159 5.77 19.41 8.93
N ASN A 160 6.87 20.16 9.06
CA ASN A 160 8.08 19.71 9.75
C ASN A 160 7.85 19.61 11.26
N GLU A 161 7.26 18.50 11.70
CA GLU A 161 7.19 18.12 13.10
C GLU A 161 8.52 17.49 13.53
N ILE A 162 9.45 18.32 13.96
CA ILE A 162 10.74 17.88 14.49
C ILE A 162 10.51 17.02 15.75
N GLY A 163 11.05 15.80 15.75
CA GLY A 163 11.31 15.06 17.00
C GLY A 163 10.19 14.17 17.56
N ARG A 164 9.14 13.82 16.80
CA ARG A 164 8.21 12.77 17.26
C ARG A 164 8.88 11.38 17.17
N PRO A 165 8.75 10.52 18.21
CA PRO A 165 9.36 9.20 18.20
C PRO A 165 8.82 8.37 17.03
N SER A 166 9.73 7.83 16.21
CA SER A 166 9.41 7.04 15.02
C SER A 166 8.93 5.62 15.33
N LYS A 167 9.01 5.17 16.58
CA LYS A 167 8.83 3.76 16.94
C LYS A 167 7.34 3.42 17.09
N ILE A 168 6.76 2.88 16.03
CA ILE A 168 5.43 2.23 16.06
C ILE A 168 5.57 0.71 16.25
N ILE A 169 6.73 0.17 15.85
CA ILE A 169 7.09 -1.25 15.92
C ILE A 169 8.45 -1.36 16.62
N GLY A 170 8.77 -2.52 17.19
CA GLY A 170 10.05 -2.79 17.88
C GLY A 170 11.33 -2.69 17.03
N GLY A 171 11.28 -2.15 15.81
CA GLY A 171 12.41 -2.00 14.89
C GLY A 171 12.28 -0.79 13.96
N ASP A 172 13.37 -0.36 13.35
CA ASP A 172 13.41 0.72 12.35
C ASP A 172 13.41 0.14 10.92
N PHE A 173 12.26 0.22 10.25
CA PHE A 173 12.09 -0.34 8.90
C PHE A 173 12.29 0.68 7.76
N ARG A 174 12.68 1.91 8.07
CA ARG A 174 12.82 2.98 7.06
C ARG A 174 13.80 2.59 5.95
N GLY A 175 14.97 2.08 6.32
CA GLY A 175 15.99 1.64 5.36
C GLY A 175 15.49 0.51 4.45
N ALA A 176 14.72 -0.42 5.00
CA ALA A 176 14.14 -1.52 4.23
C ALA A 176 13.11 -1.02 3.19
N PHE A 177 12.25 -0.06 3.56
CA PHE A 177 11.29 0.51 2.63
C PHE A 177 11.95 1.36 1.53
N VAL A 178 13.03 2.10 1.85
CA VAL A 178 13.81 2.82 0.83
C VAL A 178 14.45 1.83 -0.14
N PHE A 179 15.01 0.73 0.39
CA PHE A 179 15.60 -0.31 -0.43
C PHE A 179 14.57 -0.97 -1.36
N ILE A 180 13.38 -1.31 -0.86
CA ILE A 180 12.28 -1.83 -1.67
C ILE A 180 11.90 -0.82 -2.78
N GLY A 181 11.67 0.45 -2.41
CA GLY A 181 11.27 1.48 -3.36
C GLY A 181 12.30 1.71 -4.47
N THR A 182 13.57 1.82 -4.11
CA THR A 182 14.68 2.03 -5.07
C THR A 182 14.90 0.83 -5.98
N LEU A 183 14.89 -0.39 -5.43
CA LEU A 183 14.95 -1.62 -6.22
C LEU A 183 13.80 -1.69 -7.22
N TYR A 184 12.58 -1.31 -6.81
CA TYR A 184 11.41 -1.30 -7.68
C TYR A 184 11.57 -0.33 -8.87
N ILE A 185 12.13 0.86 -8.62
CA ILE A 185 12.45 1.83 -9.69
C ILE A 185 13.48 1.26 -10.65
N ILE A 186 14.57 0.67 -10.14
CA ILE A 186 15.62 0.08 -10.98
C ILE A 186 15.05 -1.04 -11.86
N LEU A 187 14.25 -1.95 -11.29
CA LEU A 187 13.63 -3.05 -12.04
C LEU A 187 12.67 -2.56 -13.14
N SER A 188 12.03 -1.40 -12.97
CA SER A 188 11.12 -0.84 -13.98
C SER A 188 11.81 -0.54 -15.32
N PHE A 189 13.12 -0.27 -15.31
CA PHE A 189 13.91 -0.06 -16.53
C PHE A 189 14.11 -1.36 -17.32
N PHE A 190 14.24 -2.48 -16.61
CA PHE A 190 14.45 -3.79 -17.22
C PHE A 190 13.13 -4.48 -17.59
N TYR A 191 12.11 -4.37 -16.74
CA TYR A 191 10.86 -5.11 -16.86
C TYR A 191 9.66 -4.24 -17.25
N LYS A 192 9.26 -4.33 -18.53
CA LYS A 192 8.11 -3.61 -19.08
C LYS A 192 6.79 -3.87 -18.35
N SER A 193 6.64 -5.02 -17.71
CA SER A 193 5.43 -5.42 -16.97
C SER A 193 5.15 -4.54 -15.74
N ILE A 194 6.16 -3.85 -15.22
CA ILE A 194 5.97 -2.89 -14.12
C ILE A 194 5.24 -1.64 -14.63
N LEU A 195 5.52 -1.20 -15.85
CA LEU A 195 4.94 0.04 -16.40
C LEU A 195 3.64 -0.18 -17.18
N SER A 196 3.15 -1.43 -17.28
CA SER A 196 1.99 -1.76 -18.11
C SER A 196 0.65 -1.70 -17.39
N ASN A 197 0.64 -1.89 -16.06
CA ASN A 197 -0.60 -1.93 -15.27
C ASN A 197 -0.70 -0.70 -14.36
N SER A 198 -1.89 -0.12 -14.22
CA SER A 198 -2.17 1.00 -13.31
C SER A 198 -1.77 0.68 -11.87
N PHE A 199 -1.99 -0.57 -11.43
CA PHE A 199 -1.56 -1.04 -10.11
C PHE A 199 -0.05 -0.91 -9.90
N ASN A 200 0.76 -1.48 -10.81
CA ASN A 200 2.21 -1.41 -10.71
C ASN A 200 2.74 0.02 -10.90
N LEU A 201 2.09 0.81 -11.77
CA LEU A 201 2.45 2.20 -11.98
C LEU A 201 2.19 3.06 -10.73
N SER A 202 1.14 2.75 -9.96
CA SER A 202 0.87 3.41 -8.68
C SER A 202 1.99 3.19 -7.66
N LEU A 203 2.50 1.95 -7.58
CA LEU A 203 3.63 1.59 -6.72
C LEU A 203 4.93 2.25 -7.18
N TYR A 204 5.11 2.33 -8.50
CA TYR A 204 6.24 3.03 -9.10
C TYR A 204 6.26 4.51 -8.71
N TYR A 205 5.16 5.24 -8.86
CA TYR A 205 5.11 6.65 -8.45
C TYR A 205 5.16 6.83 -6.93
N PHE A 206 4.57 5.92 -6.16
CA PHE A 206 4.71 5.92 -4.71
C PHE A 206 6.19 5.81 -4.30
N SER A 207 7.01 5.01 -4.99
CA SER A 207 8.46 4.93 -4.74
C SER A 207 9.20 6.26 -4.93
N PHE A 208 8.68 7.20 -5.73
CA PHE A 208 9.25 8.55 -5.89
C PHE A 208 8.69 9.55 -4.87
N VAL A 209 7.40 9.45 -4.56
CA VAL A 209 6.73 10.38 -3.63
C VAL A 209 7.11 10.10 -2.18
N ALA A 210 7.14 8.84 -1.75
CA ALA A 210 7.35 8.49 -0.34
C ALA A 210 8.71 8.97 0.23
N PRO A 211 9.85 8.86 -0.48
CA PRO A 211 11.13 9.38 0.01
C PRO A 211 11.14 10.88 0.33
N SER A 212 10.27 11.68 -0.29
CA SER A 212 10.16 13.11 0.02
C SER A 212 9.77 13.39 1.48
N LEU A 213 9.02 12.48 2.12
CA LEU A 213 8.68 12.56 3.53
C LEU A 213 9.91 12.31 4.41
N LEU A 214 10.73 11.33 4.05
CA LEU A 214 11.96 11.01 4.76
C LEU A 214 12.99 12.15 4.67
N LEU A 215 13.09 12.80 3.50
CA LEU A 215 13.96 13.97 3.31
C LEU A 215 13.51 15.21 4.11
N ASN A 216 12.24 15.29 4.51
CA ASN A 216 11.69 16.35 5.37
C ASN A 216 11.56 15.89 6.84
N GLU A 217 12.30 14.85 7.25
CA GLU A 217 12.34 14.32 8.62
C GLU A 217 11.02 13.70 9.14
N LEU A 218 10.02 13.48 8.28
CA LEU A 218 8.74 12.82 8.59
C LEU A 218 8.86 11.29 8.64
N ASN A 219 9.76 10.84 9.52
CA ASN A 219 10.19 9.45 9.64
C ASN A 219 9.04 8.48 9.98
N TRP A 220 8.18 8.87 10.92
CA TRP A 220 7.07 8.03 11.39
C TRP A 220 5.99 7.85 10.32
N GLU A 221 5.73 8.89 9.51
CA GLU A 221 4.72 8.85 8.46
C GLU A 221 5.21 8.07 7.24
N TYR A 222 6.50 8.23 6.89
CA TYR A 222 7.16 7.42 5.87
C TYR A 222 7.06 5.92 6.19
N GLU A 223 7.39 5.54 7.44
CA GLU A 223 7.33 4.14 7.85
C GLU A 223 5.91 3.58 7.76
N ARG A 224 4.90 4.33 8.24
CA ARG A 224 3.46 3.97 8.14
C ARG A 224 2.99 3.74 6.72
N LEU A 225 3.33 4.66 5.82
CA LEU A 225 2.98 4.54 4.41
C LEU A 225 3.69 3.34 3.76
N GLY A 226 4.95 3.11 4.12
CA GLY A 226 5.69 1.91 3.72
C GLY A 226 4.97 0.62 4.11
N MET A 227 4.46 0.53 5.35
CA MET A 227 3.70 -0.65 5.79
C MET A 227 2.45 -0.86 4.93
N MET A 228 1.66 0.20 4.69
CA MET A 228 0.42 0.09 3.91
C MET A 228 0.66 -0.46 2.51
N MET A 229 1.81 -0.13 1.91
CA MET A 229 2.17 -0.50 0.56
C MET A 229 2.95 -1.82 0.47
N LEU A 230 3.32 -2.44 1.59
CA LEU A 230 4.12 -3.66 1.62
C LEU A 230 3.45 -4.84 0.89
N ILE A 231 2.18 -5.14 1.21
CA ILE A 231 1.43 -6.21 0.53
C ILE A 231 1.31 -5.92 -0.97
N PRO A 232 0.91 -4.70 -1.41
CA PRO A 232 0.97 -4.33 -2.81
C PRO A 232 2.33 -4.56 -3.49
N TYR A 233 3.43 -4.18 -2.84
CA TYR A 233 4.79 -4.42 -3.36
C TYR A 233 5.07 -5.91 -3.53
N ILE A 234 4.78 -6.73 -2.51
CA ILE A 234 4.94 -8.20 -2.57
C ILE A 234 4.21 -8.76 -3.80
N LEU A 235 2.94 -8.40 -3.97
CA LEU A 235 2.14 -8.87 -5.09
C LEU A 235 2.71 -8.40 -6.45
N SER A 236 3.22 -7.17 -6.49
CA SER A 236 3.78 -6.57 -7.70
C SER A 236 5.13 -7.17 -8.13
N TYR A 237 6.06 -7.42 -7.20
CA TYR A 237 7.32 -8.12 -7.52
C TYR A 237 7.06 -9.50 -8.11
N GLY A 238 6.04 -10.19 -7.60
CA GLY A 238 5.62 -11.47 -8.16
C GLY A 238 5.16 -11.39 -9.62
N VAL A 239 4.83 -10.20 -10.14
CA VAL A 239 4.54 -9.99 -11.57
C VAL A 239 5.73 -10.33 -12.46
N LEU A 240 6.95 -10.26 -11.94
CA LEU A 240 8.17 -10.60 -12.69
C LEU A 240 8.41 -12.11 -12.83
N LEU A 241 7.77 -12.91 -11.97
CA LEU A 241 8.01 -14.34 -11.87
C LEU A 241 7.10 -15.16 -12.81
N LYS A 242 7.60 -16.34 -13.18
CA LYS A 242 6.82 -17.40 -13.84
C LYS A 242 5.80 -17.99 -12.86
N ARG A 243 4.76 -18.64 -13.38
CA ARG A 243 3.61 -19.19 -12.62
C ARG A 243 4.01 -20.00 -11.38
N PHE A 244 4.86 -21.01 -11.55
CA PHE A 244 5.28 -21.88 -10.44
C PHE A 244 6.15 -21.14 -9.42
N SER A 245 7.14 -20.39 -9.89
CA SER A 245 8.01 -19.57 -9.04
C SER A 245 7.23 -18.50 -8.28
N TYR A 246 6.17 -17.95 -8.86
CA TYR A 246 5.27 -16.99 -8.21
C TYR A 246 4.54 -17.61 -7.02
N GLN A 247 4.05 -18.84 -7.14
CA GLN A 247 3.39 -19.53 -6.03
C GLN A 247 4.34 -19.78 -4.86
N ILE A 248 5.55 -20.28 -5.15
CA ILE A 248 6.60 -20.50 -4.13
C ILE A 248 6.99 -19.17 -3.48
N TYR A 249 7.22 -18.13 -4.29
CA TYR A 249 7.56 -16.80 -3.82
C TYR A 249 6.52 -16.25 -2.84
N LEU A 250 5.23 -16.31 -3.18
CA LEU A 250 4.17 -15.82 -2.31
C LEU A 250 4.11 -16.58 -0.98
N ILE A 251 4.22 -17.91 -1.00
CA ILE A 251 4.21 -18.70 0.25
C ILE A 251 5.40 -18.29 1.12
N LEU A 252 6.60 -18.25 0.54
CA LEU A 252 7.82 -17.98 1.29
C LEU A 252 7.82 -16.55 1.86
N ILE A 253 7.41 -15.55 1.08
CA ILE A 253 7.42 -14.16 1.53
C ILE A 253 6.35 -13.85 2.57
N PHE A 254 5.14 -14.44 2.45
CA PHE A 254 4.10 -14.26 3.47
C PHE A 254 4.44 -15.02 4.76
N LEU A 255 5.08 -16.19 4.67
CA LEU A 255 5.62 -16.88 5.85
C LEU A 255 6.75 -16.07 6.51
N LEU A 256 7.67 -15.52 5.72
CA LEU A 256 8.73 -14.64 6.24
C LEU A 256 8.13 -13.41 6.94
N LEU A 257 7.12 -12.79 6.33
CA LEU A 257 6.42 -11.64 6.90
C LEU A 257 5.69 -12.01 8.19
N PHE A 258 5.11 -13.21 8.26
CA PHE A 258 4.51 -13.74 9.47
C PHE A 258 5.54 -13.92 10.60
N PHE A 259 6.70 -14.51 10.30
CA PHE A 259 7.80 -14.64 11.27
C PHE A 259 8.34 -13.27 11.72
N LEU A 260 8.48 -12.31 10.80
CA LEU A 260 8.84 -10.92 11.14
C LEU A 260 7.79 -10.26 12.05
N THR A 261 6.51 -10.53 11.82
CA THR A 261 5.42 -10.02 12.67
C THR A 261 5.54 -10.56 14.11
N ILE A 262 5.95 -11.83 14.27
CA ILE A 262 6.24 -12.42 15.59
C ILE A 262 7.50 -11.78 16.20
N ALA A 263 8.60 -11.71 15.45
CA ALA A 263 9.89 -11.23 15.92
C ALA A 263 9.86 -9.75 16.34
N THR A 264 9.05 -8.94 15.67
CA THR A 264 8.86 -7.51 15.98
C THR A 264 8.01 -7.25 17.22
N GLY A 265 7.53 -8.30 17.89
CA GLY A 265 6.80 -8.21 19.15
C GLY A 265 5.37 -7.70 18.99
N MET A 266 4.80 -7.66 17.79
CA MET A 266 3.44 -7.17 17.59
C MET A 266 2.39 -8.02 18.32
N PHE A 267 2.61 -9.33 18.41
CA PHE A 267 1.77 -10.21 19.23
C PHE A 267 1.97 -10.03 20.74
N ALA A 268 3.07 -9.41 21.19
CA ALA A 268 3.23 -9.08 22.60
C ALA A 268 2.27 -7.98 23.05
N SER A 269 1.78 -7.15 22.11
CA SER A 269 0.73 -6.15 22.39
C SER A 269 -0.67 -6.75 22.58
N LEU A 270 -0.84 -8.06 22.32
CA LEU A 270 -2.09 -8.80 22.51
C LEU A 270 -2.16 -9.55 23.84
N LYS A 271 -1.07 -9.56 24.63
CA LYS A 271 -1.04 -10.05 26.02
C LYS A 271 -1.42 -8.92 26.97
#